data_AF-A0A0D7KTV5-F1
#
_entry.id   AF-A0A0D7KTV5-F1
#
_cell.length_a   1.000
_cell.length_b   1.000
_cell.length_c   1.000
_cell.angle_alpha   90.00
_cell.angle_beta   90.00
_cell.angle_gamma   90.00
#
_symmetry.space_group_name_H-M   'P 1'
#
loop_
_entity.id
_entity.type
_entity.pdbx_description
1 polymer ?
#
loop_
_entity_poly.entity_id
_entity_poly.type
_entity_poly.pdbx_seq_one_letter_code
_entity_poly.pdbx_strand_id
1 'polypeptide(L)'
;MKFFMIPEKWRWNGIVTIGGILVGAGIADCIYSLNRLDLNQLARGLTIFSAGLTILVVMDNTKTQRATEKIQIENELRLQRVEEQLNAIHQSQHMTEQQLHEIKALLNKSNS
;
A
#
# COMPACT_ATOMS: atom_id res chain seq x y z
N MET A 1 4.42 26.16 21.55
CA MET A 1 4.94 24.77 21.60
C MET A 1 5.30 24.35 20.18
N LYS A 2 6.59 24.34 19.82
CA LYS A 2 7.04 23.94 18.47
C LYS A 2 7.09 22.41 18.42
N PHE A 3 6.08 21.79 17.80
CA PHE A 3 6.14 20.37 17.48
C PHE A 3 7.28 20.16 16.50
N PHE A 4 8.28 19.38 16.91
CA PHE A 4 9.33 18.88 16.03
C PHE A 4 8.65 18.07 14.91
N MET A 5 8.55 18.65 13.71
CA MET A 5 8.23 17.94 12.48
C MET A 5 9.42 17.04 12.14
N ILE A 6 9.53 15.90 12.83
CA ILE A 6 10.45 14.85 12.43
C ILE A 6 9.90 14.29 11.12
N PRO A 7 10.68 14.30 10.02
CA PRO A 7 10.23 13.74 8.75
C PRO A 7 9.80 12.28 8.96
N GLU A 8 8.69 11.84 8.36
CA GLU A 8 8.19 10.47 8.54
C GLU A 8 9.28 9.41 8.28
N LYS A 9 10.18 9.68 7.32
CA LYS A 9 11.34 8.83 7.03
C LYS A 9 12.23 8.60 8.25
N TRP A 10 12.51 9.66 9.02
CA TRP A 10 13.32 9.59 10.24
C TRP A 10 12.57 8.91 11.39
N ARG A 11 11.25 9.11 11.49
CA ARG A 11 10.42 8.38 12.46
C ARG A 11 10.46 6.88 12.21
N TRP A 12 10.26 6.46 10.97
CA TRP A 12 10.31 5.04 10.60
C TRP A 12 11.69 4.44 10.78
N ASN A 13 12.75 5.15 10.38
CA ASN A 13 14.11 4.66 10.57
C ASN A 13 14.44 4.50 12.07
N GLY A 14 14.00 5.44 12.91
CA GLY A 14 14.14 5.36 14.36
C GLY A 14 13.43 4.15 14.96
N ILE A 15 12.19 3.87 14.55
CA ILE A 15 11.43 2.71 15.03
C ILE A 15 12.13 1.40 14.59
N VAL A 16 12.66 1.33 13.36
CA VAL A 16 13.42 0.14 12.89
C VAL A 16 14.66 -0.07 13.74
N THR A 17 15.40 1.00 14.01
CA THR A 17 16.60 0.93 14.85
C THR A 17 16.26 0.47 16.27
N ILE A 18 15.19 0.99 16.89
CA ILE A 18 14.76 0.57 18.24
C ILE A 18 14.34 -0.91 18.24
N GLY A 19 13.53 -1.34 17.27
CA GLY A 19 13.12 -2.73 17.15
C GLY A 19 14.31 -3.68 16.97
N GLY A 20 15.27 -3.31 16.12
CA GLY A 20 16.51 -4.07 15.92
C GLY A 20 17.39 -4.16 17.17
N ILE A 21 17.54 -3.06 17.91
CA ILE A 21 18.28 -3.05 19.18
C ILE A 21 17.60 -3.96 20.22
N LEU A 22 16.28 -3.92 20.35
CA LEU A 22 15.52 -4.77 21.27
C LEU A 22 15.67 -6.26 20.92
N VAL A 23 15.57 -6.60 19.63
CA VAL A 23 15.83 -7.97 19.15
C VAL A 23 17.24 -8.41 19.53
N GLY A 24 18.25 -7.58 19.25
CA GLY A 24 19.65 -7.89 19.59
C GLY A 24 19.88 -8.05 21.09
N ALA A 25 19.32 -7.17 21.91
CA ALA A 25 19.41 -7.24 23.36
C ALA A 25 18.73 -8.49 23.93
N GLY A 26 17.53 -8.82 23.44
CA GLY A 26 16.82 -10.04 23.86
C GLY A 26 17.57 -11.32 23.49
N ILE A 27 18.20 -11.38 22.31
CA ILE A 27 19.06 -12.51 21.90
C ILE A 27 20.29 -12.61 22.81
N ALA A 28 20.97 -11.49 23.07
CA ALA A 28 22.16 -11.47 23.92
C ALA A 28 21.84 -11.93 25.35
N ASP A 29 20.73 -11.45 25.93
CA ASP A 29 20.26 -11.88 27.24
C ASP A 29 19.91 -13.36 27.27
N CYS A 30 19.26 -13.89 26.22
CA CYS A 30 18.97 -15.32 26.11
C CYS A 30 20.24 -16.18 26.05
N ILE A 31 21.23 -15.80 25.23
CA ILE A 31 22.50 -16.53 25.09
C ILE A 31 23.28 -16.50 26.42
N TYR A 32 23.34 -15.35 27.07
CA TYR A 32 23.99 -15.22 28.38
C TYR A 32 23.32 -16.09 29.44
N SER A 33 21.99 -16.11 29.46
CA SER A 33 21.18 -16.88 30.42
C SER A 33 21.27 -18.38 30.21
N LEU A 34 21.35 -18.83 28.94
CA LEU A 34 21.57 -20.23 28.60
C LEU A 34 22.91 -20.75 29.15
N ASN A 35 23.97 -19.93 29.09
CA ASN A 35 25.27 -20.27 29.68
C ASN A 35 25.23 -20.34 31.22
N ARG A 36 24.24 -19.71 31.87
CA ARG A 36 24.08 -19.67 33.33
C ARG A 36 22.95 -20.56 33.86
N LEU A 37 22.21 -21.24 32.98
CA LEU A 37 20.99 -22.01 33.29
C LEU A 37 19.94 -21.20 34.10
N ASP A 38 19.86 -19.88 33.87
CA ASP A 38 18.89 -19.01 34.56
C ASP A 38 17.61 -18.86 33.72
N LEU A 39 16.54 -19.56 34.13
CA LEU A 39 15.25 -19.51 33.45
C LEU A 39 14.55 -18.14 33.54
N ASN A 40 14.75 -17.37 34.62
CA ASN A 40 14.09 -16.09 34.78
C ASN A 40 14.69 -15.04 33.84
N GLN A 41 16.02 -15.06 33.71
CA GLN A 41 16.71 -14.16 32.79
C GLN A 41 16.44 -14.54 31.32
N LEU A 42 16.29 -15.83 31.03
CA LEU A 42 15.85 -16.31 29.71
C LEU A 42 14.43 -15.84 29.36
N ALA A 43 13.47 -15.94 30.28
CA ALA A 43 12.10 -15.46 30.06
C ALA A 43 12.07 -13.94 29.79
N ARG A 44 12.91 -13.18 30.50
CA ARG A 44 13.06 -11.73 30.26
C ARG A 44 13.65 -11.43 28.89
N GLY A 45 14.72 -12.14 28.49
CA GLY A 45 15.33 -12.00 27.17
C GLY A 45 14.35 -12.32 26.03
N LEU A 46 13.56 -13.39 26.18
CA LEU A 46 12.52 -13.77 25.21
C LEU A 46 11.42 -12.71 25.09
N THR A 47 11.04 -12.08 26.20
CA THR A 47 10.03 -11.01 26.22
C THR A 47 10.54 -9.76 25.51
N ILE A 48 11.79 -9.36 25.73
CA ILE A 48 12.41 -8.22 25.05
C ILE A 48 12.56 -8.49 23.56
N PHE A 49 13.00 -9.71 23.19
CA PHE A 49 13.10 -10.16 21.81
C PHE A 49 11.75 -10.12 21.10
N SER A 50 10.71 -10.71 21.70
CA SER A 50 9.37 -10.74 21.10
C SER A 50 8.78 -9.34 20.91
N ALA A 51 8.95 -8.44 21.88
CA ALA A 51 8.54 -7.04 21.73
C ALA A 51 9.27 -6.34 20.57
N GLY A 52 10.59 -6.54 20.45
CA GLY A 52 11.37 -6.01 19.33
C GLY A 52 10.90 -6.54 17.97
N LEU A 53 10.60 -7.84 17.90
CA LEU A 53 10.12 -8.49 16.68
C LEU A 53 8.72 -7.98 16.29
N THR A 54 7.80 -7.85 17.24
CA THR A 54 6.45 -7.32 16.99
C THR A 54 6.51 -5.91 16.42
N ILE A 55 7.37 -5.03 16.96
CA ILE A 55 7.56 -3.68 16.44
C ILE A 55 8.01 -3.69 14.97
N LEU A 56 8.96 -4.57 14.63
CA LEU A 56 9.46 -4.70 13.26
C LEU A 56 8.38 -5.22 12.31
N VAL A 57 7.63 -6.26 12.70
CA VAL A 57 6.57 -6.87 11.88
C VAL A 57 5.42 -5.90 11.63
N VAL A 58 4.92 -5.23 12.68
CA VAL A 58 3.82 -4.25 12.55
C VAL A 58 4.22 -3.12 11.61
N MET A 59 5.46 -2.65 11.71
CA MET A 59 5.99 -1.62 10.83
C MET A 59 6.14 -2.07 9.39
N ASP A 60 6.61 -3.28 9.14
CA ASP A 60 6.74 -3.82 7.79
C ASP A 60 5.35 -3.98 7.13
N ASN A 61 4.40 -4.52 7.89
CA ASN A 61 2.99 -4.60 7.46
C ASN A 61 2.41 -3.21 7.16
N THR A 62 2.71 -2.20 7.98
CA THR A 62 2.23 -0.83 7.75
C THR A 62 2.82 -0.23 6.47
N LYS A 63 4.10 -0.48 6.18
CA LYS A 63 4.74 -0.03 4.93
C LYS A 63 4.10 -0.69 3.72
N THR A 64 3.89 -2.01 3.79
CA THR A 64 3.26 -2.79 2.74
C THR A 64 1.82 -2.33 2.50
N GLN A 65 1.01 -2.14 3.55
CA GLN A 65 -0.35 -1.63 3.44
C GLN A 65 -0.40 -0.27 2.73
N ARG A 66 0.44 0.69 3.15
CA ARG A 66 0.49 2.01 2.49
C ARG A 66 0.91 1.94 1.03
N ALA A 67 1.79 1.02 0.67
CA ALA A 67 2.17 0.81 -0.73
C ALA A 67 1.01 0.24 -1.54
N THR A 68 0.29 -0.74 -0.99
CA THR A 68 -0.91 -1.32 -1.60
C THR A 68 -2.02 -0.29 -1.76
N GLU A 69 -2.29 0.53 -0.76
CA GLU A 69 -3.30 1.61 -0.83
C GLU A 69 -2.98 2.59 -1.96
N LYS A 70 -1.72 3.01 -2.11
CA LYS A 70 -1.32 3.91 -3.21
C LYS A 70 -1.58 3.28 -4.58
N ILE A 71 -1.26 2.00 -4.74
CA ILE A 71 -1.50 1.27 -5.99
C ILE A 71 -3.00 1.14 -6.26
N GLN A 72 -3.81 0.89 -5.22
CA GLN A 72 -5.27 0.83 -5.35
C GLN A 72 -5.83 2.17 -5.83
N ILE A 73 -5.45 3.28 -5.21
CA ILE A 73 -5.90 4.62 -5.61
C ILE A 73 -5.49 4.94 -7.05
N GLU A 74 -4.25 4.61 -7.43
CA GLU A 74 -3.79 4.83 -8.81
C GLU A 74 -4.59 3.98 -9.81
N ASN A 75 -4.87 2.73 -9.47
CA ASN A 75 -5.66 1.84 -10.32
C ASN A 75 -7.10 2.31 -10.46
N GLU A 76 -7.74 2.77 -9.38
CA GLU A 76 -9.08 3.34 -9.42
C GLU A 76 -9.13 4.56 -10.36
N LEU A 77 -8.15 5.45 -10.26
CA LEU A 77 -8.07 6.63 -11.12
C LEU A 77 -7.83 6.26 -12.59
N ARG A 78 -7.02 5.22 -12.85
CA ARG A 78 -6.83 4.68 -14.20
C ARG A 78 -8.12 4.05 -14.73
N LEU A 79 -8.84 3.29 -13.90
CA LEU A 79 -10.11 2.65 -14.26
C LEU A 79 -11.14 3.71 -14.64
N GLN A 80 -11.27 4.77 -13.84
CA GLN A 80 -12.17 5.88 -14.08
C GLN A 80 -11.87 6.57 -15.42
N ARG A 81 -10.59 6.78 -15.73
CA ARG A 81 -10.18 7.35 -17.04
C ARG A 81 -10.56 6.43 -18.20
N VAL A 82 -10.37 5.13 -18.05
CA VAL A 82 -10.76 4.14 -19.08
C VAL A 82 -12.27 4.13 -19.26
N GLU A 83 -13.04 4.21 -18.18
CA GLU A 83 -14.50 4.28 -18.22
C GLU A 83 -14.99 5.54 -18.94
N GLU A 84 -14.40 6.71 -18.66
CA GLU A 84 -14.70 7.96 -19.37
C GLU A 84 -14.42 7.86 -20.87
N GLN A 85 -13.27 7.28 -21.26
CA GLN A 85 -12.93 7.06 -22.65
C GLN A 85 -13.89 6.09 -23.34
N LEU A 86 -14.26 5.00 -22.66
CA LEU A 86 -15.20 4.02 -23.19
C LEU A 86 -16.59 4.64 -23.41
N ASN A 87 -17.04 5.49 -22.48
CA ASN A 87 -18.30 6.19 -22.60
C ASN A 87 -18.29 7.19 -23.78
N ALA A 88 -17.19 7.91 -23.97
CA ALA A 88 -17.01 8.80 -25.12
C ALA A 88 -17.03 8.04 -26.46
N ILE A 89 -16.41 6.86 -26.51
CA ILE A 89 -16.46 5.97 -27.70
C ILE A 89 -17.89 5.47 -27.92
N HIS A 90 -18.60 5.09 -26.87
CA HIS A 90 -19.98 4.62 -27.00
C HIS A 90 -20.90 5.73 -27.54
N GLN A 91 -20.75 6.95 -27.05
CA GLN A 91 -21.47 8.11 -27.59
C GLN A 91 -21.12 8.40 -29.04
N SER A 92 -19.84 8.33 -29.41
CA SER A 92 -19.42 8.57 -30.80
C SER A 92 -19.95 7.49 -31.76
N GLN A 93 -20.01 6.24 -31.32
CA GLN A 93 -20.62 5.14 -32.07
C GLN A 93 -22.11 5.40 -32.31
N HIS A 94 -22.87 5.76 -31.28
CA HIS A 94 -24.29 6.06 -31.43
C HIS A 94 -24.53 7.24 -32.39
N MET A 95 -23.72 8.30 -32.30
CA MET A 95 -23.81 9.43 -33.23
C MET A 95 -23.45 9.04 -34.66
N THR A 96 -22.45 8.18 -34.84
CA THR A 96 -22.07 7.64 -36.15
C THR A 96 -23.19 6.81 -36.75
N GLU A 97 -23.85 5.95 -35.95
CA GLU A 97 -25.00 5.15 -36.41
C GLU A 97 -26.18 6.03 -36.82
N GLN A 98 -26.47 7.10 -36.07
CA GLN A 98 -27.52 8.06 -36.43
C GLN A 98 -27.21 8.76 -37.75
N GLN A 99 -25.99 9.26 -37.95
CA GLN A 99 -25.57 9.90 -39.20
C GLN A 99 -25.65 8.92 -40.39
N LEU A 100 -25.24 7.67 -40.18
CA LEU A 100 -25.34 6.62 -41.21
C LEU A 100 -26.80 6.38 -41.62
N HIS A 101 -27.70 6.38 -40.64
CA HIS A 101 -29.13 6.18 -40.87
C HIS A 101 -29.76 7.36 -41.63
N GLU A 102 -29.36 8.59 -41.32
CA GLU A 102 -29.79 9.80 -42.03
C GLU A 102 -29.28 9.83 -43.47
N ILE A 103 -27.99 9.54 -43.70
CA ILE A 103 -27.42 9.46 -45.05
C ILE A 103 -28.17 8.43 -45.88
N LYS A 104 -28.43 7.25 -45.31
CA LYS A 104 -29.19 6.19 -45.99
C LYS A 104 -30.62 6.62 -46.35
N ALA A 105 -31.28 7.38 -45.47
CA ALA A 105 -32.62 7.91 -45.73
C ALA A 105 -32.63 8.96 -46.85
N LEU A 106 -31.65 9.87 -46.85
CA LEU A 106 -31.49 10.88 -47.91
C LEU A 106 -31.19 10.24 -49.27
N LEU A 107 -30.34 9.21 -49.30
CA LEU A 107 -29.99 8.50 -50.53
C LEU A 107 -31.19 7.78 -51.14
N ASN A 108 -32.01 7.12 -50.31
CA ASN A 108 -33.26 6.50 -50.76
C ASN A 108 -34.27 7.53 -51.28
N LYS A 109 -34.32 8.73 -50.69
CA LYS A 109 -35.20 9.82 -51.15
C LYS A 109 -34.74 10.46 -52.46
N SER A 110 -33.43 10.43 -52.75
CA SER A 110 -32.85 10.93 -54.00
C SER A 110 -32.98 9.96 -55.18
N ASN A 111 -33.16 8.67 -54.91
CA ASN A 111 -33.30 7.62 -55.92
C ASN A 111 -34.77 7.29 -56.28
N SER A 112 -35.73 8.02 -55.69
CA SER A 112 -37.16 7.96 -56.01
C SER A 112 -37.62 9.23 -56.70
#